data_AF-A0A7S0W8R6-F1
#
_entry.id   AF-A0A7S0W8R6-F1
#
_cell.length_a   1.000
_cell.length_b   1.000
_cell.length_c   1.000
_cell.angle_alpha   90.00
_cell.angle_beta   90.00
_cell.angle_gamma   90.00
#
_symmetry.space_group_name_H-M   'P 1'
#
loop_
_entity.id
_entity.type
_entity.pdbx_description
1 polymer ?
#
loop_
_entity_poly.entity_id
_entity_poly.type
_entity_poly.pdbx_seq_one_letter_code
_entity_poly.pdbx_strand_id
1 'polypeptide(L)'
;GLAAGIMAIVFIMIMTEVLHRTMAAMIGATMVMIVLACQKRVPTLGRVIAWMDHGTLGLLWGMMLIVGITMRTGVFEWMGVLACKLAGGSRVRLMLLLCTVTAVLSAFLDNVTT
;
A
#
# COMPACT_ATOMS: atom_id res chain seq x y z
N GLY A 1 -0.91 -24.93 15.27
CA GLY A 1 -1.96 -24.59 16.25
C GLY A 1 -1.97 -23.10 16.53
N LEU A 2 -1.18 -22.64 17.50
CA LEU A 2 -1.21 -21.25 18.00
C LEU A 2 -0.96 -20.19 16.92
N ALA A 3 0.03 -20.38 16.04
CA ALA A 3 0.31 -19.42 14.96
C ALA A 3 -0.86 -19.26 13.97
N ALA A 4 -1.54 -20.36 13.61
CA ALA A 4 -2.71 -20.32 12.74
C ALA A 4 -3.91 -19.64 13.41
N GLY A 5 -4.08 -19.82 14.73
CA GLY A 5 -5.08 -19.11 15.52
C GLY A 5 -4.85 -17.60 15.55
N ILE A 6 -3.60 -17.17 15.79
CA ILE A 6 -3.24 -15.74 15.77
C ILE A 6 -3.45 -15.15 14.38
N MET A 7 -3.05 -15.86 13.32
CA MET A 7 -3.26 -15.43 11.95
C MET A 7 -4.75 -15.22 11.63
N ALA A 8 -5.60 -16.17 11.99
CA ALA A 8 -7.05 -16.05 11.78
C ALA A 8 -7.64 -14.85 12.55
N ILE A 9 -7.25 -14.64 13.81
CA ILE A 9 -7.72 -13.51 14.63
C ILE A 9 -7.33 -12.17 14.01
N VAL A 10 -6.07 -12.01 13.60
CA VAL A 10 -5.59 -10.77 12.96
C VAL A 10 -6.31 -10.53 11.64
N PHE A 11 -6.53 -11.59 10.85
CA PHE A 11 -7.22 -11.47 9.57
C PHE A 11 -8.69 -11.05 9.75
N ILE A 12 -9.39 -11.63 10.73
CA ILE A 12 -10.76 -11.22 11.10
C ILE A 12 -10.77 -9.76 11.57
N MET A 13 -9.80 -9.35 12.38
CA MET A 13 -9.69 -7.97 12.86
C MET A 13 -9.45 -6.98 11.72
N ILE A 14 -8.66 -7.34 10.72
CA ILE A 14 -8.45 -6.53 9.51
C ILE A 14 -9.73 -6.47 8.66
N MET A 15 -10.39 -7.61 8.45
CA MET A 15 -11.61 -7.71 7.62
C MET A 15 -12.81 -6.99 8.24
N THR A 16 -12.94 -7.02 9.57
CA THR A 16 -14.06 -6.38 10.28
C THR A 16 -13.87 -4.87 10.44
N GLU A 17 -12.69 -4.34 10.09
CA GLU A 17 -12.31 -2.91 10.17
C GLU A 17 -12.63 -2.21 11.51
N VAL A 18 -12.88 -2.98 12.58
CA VAL A 18 -13.16 -2.45 13.92
C VAL A 18 -11.95 -1.67 14.46
N LEU A 19 -10.75 -2.03 14.02
CA LEU A 19 -9.50 -1.33 14.31
C LEU A 19 -8.78 -0.96 13.02
N HIS A 20 -8.02 0.13 13.05
CA HIS A 20 -7.13 0.48 11.96
C HIS A 20 -6.17 -0.68 11.63
N ARG A 21 -5.98 -0.96 10.34
CA ARG A 21 -5.13 -2.05 9.83
C ARG A 21 -3.73 -2.04 10.46
N THR A 22 -3.19 -0.85 10.73
CA THR A 22 -1.90 -0.65 11.43
C THR A 22 -1.94 -1.15 12.87
N MET A 23 -2.98 -0.79 13.63
CA MET A 23 -3.17 -1.25 15.02
C MET A 23 -3.38 -2.76 15.06
N ALA A 24 -4.19 -3.31 14.16
CA ALA A 24 -4.40 -4.76 14.05
C ALA A 24 -3.08 -5.52 13.79
N ALA A 25 -2.24 -5.00 12.89
CA ALA A 25 -0.92 -5.57 12.61
C ALA A 25 0.02 -5.51 13.82
N MET A 26 0.04 -4.40 14.57
CA MET A 26 0.86 -4.25 15.78
C MET A 26 0.43 -5.20 16.90
N ILE A 27 -0.87 -5.41 17.10
CA ILE A 27 -1.41 -6.36 18.07
C ILE A 27 -1.00 -7.79 17.68
N GLY A 28 -1.15 -8.15 16.40
CA GLY A 28 -0.73 -9.44 15.87
C GLY A 28 0.76 -9.71 16.08
N ALA A 29 1.62 -8.75 15.75
CA ALA A 29 3.06 -8.85 15.98
C ALA A 29 3.40 -9.04 17.47
N THR A 30 2.73 -8.28 18.34
CA THR A 30 2.92 -8.37 19.80
C THR A 30 2.49 -9.74 20.34
N MET A 31 1.35 -10.29 19.89
CA MET A 31 0.90 -11.63 20.27
C MET A 31 1.91 -12.72 19.86
N VAL A 32 2.46 -12.64 18.65
CA VAL A 32 3.50 -13.57 18.18
C VAL A 32 4.75 -13.49 19.06
N MET A 33 5.18 -12.28 19.40
CA MET A 33 6.34 -12.07 20.29
C MET A 33 6.11 -12.63 21.70
N ILE A 34 4.90 -12.47 22.26
CA ILE A 34 4.54 -13.07 23.57
C ILE A 34 4.60 -14.60 23.51
N VAL A 35 4.05 -15.22 22.46
CA VAL A 35 4.10 -16.68 22.31
C VAL A 35 5.53 -17.18 22.17
N LEU A 36 6.37 -16.48 21.41
CA LEU A 36 7.80 -16.81 21.30
C LEU A 36 8.55 -16.65 22.63
N ALA A 37 8.20 -15.63 23.42
CA ALA A 37 8.75 -15.42 24.76
C ALA A 37 8.35 -16.53 25.73
N CYS A 38 7.08 -16.97 25.72
CA CYS A 38 6.62 -18.12 26.52
C CYS A 38 7.35 -19.42 26.15
N GLN A 39 7.78 -19.57 24.90
CA GLN A 39 8.59 -20.71 24.44
C GLN A 39 10.10 -20.56 24.73
N LYS A 40 10.52 -19.50 25.43
CA LYS A 40 11.94 -19.12 25.65
C LYS A 40 12.75 -18.99 24.34
N ARG A 41 12.09 -18.70 23.22
CA ARG A 41 12.68 -18.53 21.89
C ARG A 41 12.61 -17.07 21.47
N VAL A 42 13.03 -16.17 22.36
CA VAL A 42 13.03 -14.74 22.07
C VAL A 42 14.04 -14.46 20.95
N PRO A 43 13.59 -14.00 19.77
CA PRO A 43 14.50 -13.67 18.68
C PRO A 43 15.28 -12.40 19.00
N THR A 44 16.55 -12.34 18.61
CA THR A 44 17.33 -11.09 18.63
C THR A 44 16.73 -10.08 17.65
N LEU A 45 16.87 -8.78 17.95
CA LEU A 45 16.38 -7.69 17.08
C LEU A 45 16.80 -7.86 15.61
N GLY A 46 18.05 -8.24 15.35
CA GLY A 46 18.53 -8.48 13.98
C GLY A 46 17.75 -9.57 13.23
N ARG A 47 17.24 -10.59 13.93
CA ARG A 47 16.44 -11.67 13.32
C ARG A 47 15.01 -11.21 13.01
N VAL A 48 14.44 -10.36 13.85
CA VAL A 48 13.11 -9.77 13.63
C VAL A 48 13.15 -8.82 12.44
N ILE A 49 14.19 -7.98 12.35
CA ILE A 49 14.41 -7.09 11.21
C ILE A 49 14.61 -7.91 9.93
N ALA A 50 15.35 -9.01 9.99
CA ALA A 50 15.52 -9.91 8.84
C ALA A 50 14.22 -10.60 8.37
N TRP A 51 13.15 -10.62 9.18
CA TRP A 51 11.82 -11.08 8.75
C TRP A 51 11.07 -10.01 7.94
N MET A 52 11.49 -8.75 8.01
CA MET A 52 10.91 -7.67 7.23
C MET A 52 11.53 -7.64 5.83
N ASP A 53 10.69 -7.74 4.80
CA ASP A 53 11.15 -7.59 3.43
C ASP A 53 11.41 -6.10 3.11
N HIS A 54 12.66 -5.69 3.32
CA HIS A 54 13.12 -4.33 3.02
C HIS A 54 12.98 -3.97 1.53
N GLY A 55 13.06 -4.95 0.63
CA GLY A 55 12.89 -4.71 -0.81
C GLY A 55 11.47 -4.23 -1.11
N THR A 56 10.47 -4.99 -0.65
CA THR A 56 9.06 -4.64 -0.83
C THR A 56 8.67 -3.36 -0.09
N LEU A 57 9.10 -3.18 1.17
CA LEU A 57 8.83 -1.96 1.93
C LEU A 57 9.46 -0.72 1.28
N GLY A 58 10.71 -0.83 0.83
CA GLY A 58 11.42 0.24 0.13
C GLY A 58 10.76 0.60 -1.20
N LEU A 59 10.32 -0.40 -1.96
CA LEU A 59 9.59 -0.20 -3.21
C LEU A 59 8.27 0.54 -2.97
N LEU A 60 7.43 0.07 -2.04
CA LEU A 60 6.15 0.70 -1.70
C LEU A 60 6.34 2.15 -1.23
N TRP A 61 7.32 2.37 -0.35
CA TRP A 61 7.65 3.70 0.13
C TRP A 61 8.13 4.62 -0.99
N GLY A 62 9.00 4.12 -1.87
CA GLY A 62 9.47 4.84 -3.04
C GLY A 62 8.34 5.23 -4.00
N MET A 63 7.42 4.30 -4.28
CA MET A 63 6.25 4.58 -5.14
C MET A 63 5.34 5.65 -4.52
N MET A 64 5.02 5.54 -3.23
CA MET A 64 4.25 6.56 -2.53
C MET A 64 4.94 7.93 -2.51
N LEU A 65 6.27 7.95 -2.37
CA LEU A 65 7.06 9.19 -2.40
C LEU A 65 7.02 9.85 -3.78
N ILE A 66 7.22 9.08 -4.86
CA ILE A 66 7.16 9.59 -6.24
C ILE A 66 5.75 10.14 -6.53
N VAL A 67 4.70 9.37 -6.21
CA VAL A 67 3.30 9.83 -6.38
C VAL A 67 3.05 11.11 -5.60
N GLY A 68 3.50 11.18 -4.34
CA GLY A 68 3.31 12.35 -3.49
C GLY A 68 4.00 13.61 -4.01
N ILE A 69 5.21 13.48 -4.57
CA ILE A 69 5.93 14.61 -5.18
C ILE A 69 5.24 15.03 -6.49
N THR A 70 4.90 14.08 -7.37
CA THR A 70 4.25 14.36 -8.66
C THR A 70 2.86 15.00 -8.49
N MET A 71 2.13 14.65 -7.43
CA MET A 71 0.89 15.33 -7.05
C MET A 71 1.12 16.78 -6.63
N ARG A 72 2.21 17.10 -5.92
CA ARG A 72 2.51 18.47 -5.49
C ARG A 72 3.03 19.36 -6.63
N THR A 73 3.64 18.80 -7.66
CA THR A 73 4.18 19.57 -8.79
C THR A 73 3.11 19.99 -9.80
N GLY A 74 1.86 19.53 -9.66
CA GLY A 74 0.77 19.92 -10.55
C GLY A 74 0.73 19.14 -11.87
N VAL A 75 1.50 18.05 -11.98
CA VAL A 75 1.67 17.29 -13.23
C VAL A 75 0.36 16.62 -13.63
N PHE A 76 -0.40 16.08 -12.67
CA PHE A 76 -1.70 15.46 -12.93
C PHE A 76 -2.74 16.49 -13.40
N GLU A 77 -2.75 17.69 -12.82
CA GLU A 77 -3.62 18.78 -13.25
C GLU A 77 -3.27 19.25 -14.66
N TRP A 78 -1.98 19.39 -14.97
CA TRP A 78 -1.52 19.76 -16.32
C TRP A 78 -1.93 18.71 -17.37
N MET A 79 -1.76 17.41 -17.07
CA MET A 79 -2.18 16.32 -17.94
C MET A 79 -3.70 16.30 -18.15
N GLY A 80 -4.48 16.57 -17.10
CA GLY A 80 -5.95 16.67 -17.20
C GLY A 80 -6.39 17.82 -18.10
N VAL A 81 -5.78 19.00 -17.95
CA VAL A 81 -6.07 20.17 -18.81
C VAL A 81 -5.65 19.89 -20.25
N LEU A 82 -4.52 19.22 -20.47
CA LEU A 82 -4.06 18.83 -21.80
C LEU A 82 -5.05 17.84 -22.45
N ALA A 83 -5.48 16.81 -21.73
CA ALA A 83 -6.50 15.87 -22.21
C ALA A 83 -7.82 16.56 -22.57
N CYS A 84 -8.26 17.53 -21.76
CA CYS A 84 -9.43 18.37 -22.05
C CYS A 84 -9.27 19.18 -23.34
N LYS A 85 -8.11 19.81 -23.55
CA LYS A 85 -7.82 20.56 -24.79
C LYS A 85 -7.81 19.65 -26.01
N LEU A 86 -7.19 18.46 -25.93
CA LEU A 86 -7.15 17.48 -27.02
C LEU A 86 -8.51 16.83 -27.33
N ALA A 87 -9.39 16.70 -26.33
CA ALA A 87 -10.70 16.10 -26.53
C ALA A 87 -11.66 16.97 -27.37
N GLY A 88 -11.38 18.27 -27.51
CA GLY A 88 -12.09 19.17 -28.42
C GLY A 88 -13.61 19.24 -28.19
N GLY A 89 -14.08 19.05 -26.96
CA GLY A 89 -15.50 19.08 -26.59
C GLY A 89 -16.26 17.75 -26.75
N SER A 90 -15.61 16.67 -27.20
CA SER A 90 -16.25 15.36 -27.32
C SER A 90 -16.07 14.50 -26.06
N ARG A 91 -17.19 14.11 -25.43
CA ARG A 91 -17.19 13.36 -24.16
C ARG A 91 -16.46 12.02 -24.25
N VAL A 92 -16.66 11.29 -25.35
CA VAL A 92 -16.06 9.96 -25.56
C VAL A 92 -14.54 10.05 -25.74
N ARG A 93 -14.05 11.06 -26.49
CA ARG A 93 -12.62 11.26 -26.71
C ARG A 93 -11.91 11.69 -25.43
N LEU A 94 -12.58 12.49 -24.60
CA LEU A 94 -12.07 12.86 -23.27
C LEU A 94 -11.92 11.65 -22.36
N MET A 95 -12.96 10.81 -22.27
CA MET A 95 -12.90 9.57 -21.49
C MET A 95 -11.75 8.67 -21.96
N LEU A 96 -11.62 8.45 -23.27
CA LEU A 96 -10.52 7.65 -23.82
C LEU A 96 -9.16 8.25 -23.46
N LEU A 97 -8.94 9.55 -23.69
CA LEU A 97 -7.67 10.22 -23.37
C LEU A 97 -7.31 10.11 -21.89
N LEU A 98 -8.25 10.39 -20.99
CA LEU A 98 -8.03 10.28 -19.56
C LEU A 98 -7.74 8.84 -19.15
N CYS A 99 -8.51 7.86 -19.65
CA CYS A 99 -8.27 6.45 -19.40
C CYS A 99 -6.88 6.00 -19.88
N THR A 100 -6.43 6.42 -21.06
CA THR A 100 -5.10 6.07 -21.57
C THR A 100 -4.00 6.67 -20.70
N VAL A 101 -4.15 7.93 -20.29
CA VAL A 101 -3.19 8.60 -19.39
C VAL A 101 -3.16 7.89 -18.04
N THR A 102 -4.32 7.59 -17.43
CA THR A 102 -4.41 6.85 -16.17
C THR A 102 -3.84 5.43 -16.30
N ALA A 103 -4.09 4.72 -17.40
CA ALA A 103 -3.58 3.37 -17.62
C ALA A 103 -2.06 3.35 -17.75
N VAL A 104 -1.48 4.29 -18.51
CA VAL A 104 -0.02 4.43 -18.62
C VAL A 104 0.57 4.80 -17.26
N LEU A 105 0.01 5.79 -16.56
CA LEU A 105 0.50 6.20 -15.25
C LEU A 105 0.39 5.08 -14.22
N SER A 106 -0.70 4.32 -14.19
CA SER A 106 -0.91 3.20 -13.26
C SER A 106 0.02 2.02 -13.52
N ALA A 107 0.57 1.89 -14.73
CA ALA A 107 1.56 0.86 -15.03
C ALA A 107 2.96 1.18 -14.46
N PHE A 108 3.27 2.48 -14.27
CA PHE A 108 4.54 2.94 -13.71
C PHE A 108 4.44 3.32 -12.22
N LEU A 109 3.30 3.87 -11.82
CA LEU A 109 2.98 4.26 -10.47
C LEU A 109 1.98 3.22 -9.97
N ASP A 110 2.50 2.16 -9.35
CA ASP A 110 1.64 1.10 -8.85
C ASP A 110 0.62 1.71 -7.89
N ASN A 111 -0.64 1.44 -8.20
CA ASN A 111 -1.76 2.07 -7.56
C ASN A 111 -2.19 1.21 -6.38
N VAL A 112 -1.29 1.03 -5.42
CA VAL A 112 -1.59 0.35 -4.15
C VAL A 112 -2.61 1.14 -3.30
N THR A 113 -3.11 2.28 -3.79
CA THR A 113 -4.10 3.13 -3.12
C THR A 113 -5.21 3.70 -4.02
N THR A 114 -5.73 2.93 -4.99
CA THR A 114 -7.11 3.10 -5.52
C THR A 114 -7.87 1.82 -5.29
#